data_AF-A0A2V9Q6Q2-F1
#
_entry.id   AF-A0A2V9Q6Q2-F1
#
_cell.length_a   1.000
_cell.length_b   1.000
_cell.length_c   1.000
_cell.angle_alpha   90.00
_cell.angle_beta   90.00
_cell.angle_gamma   90.00
#
_symmetry.space_group_name_H-M   'P 1'
#
loop_
_entity.id
_entity.type
_entity.pdbx_description
1 polymer ?
#
loop_
_entity_poly.entity_id
_entity_poly.type
_entity_poly.pdbx_seq_one_letter_code
_entity_poly.pdbx_strand_id
1 'polypeptide(L)'
;MCDAIHRLFILLFGRPQRIEFWILGVDVIVVFLIWYEIRVEKNQRRADDHRRVVISGKMMPLSKLRDKGLRIKAAVPDEMAITDKQIVQKWISTVDSWSNETNSFLANSPLASNAFMLVDNIDHVNTLATIPGKIFEVRGESKAPYQTMSVQLENLHRIIERPEDYF
;
A
#
# COMPACT_ATOMS: atom_id res chain seq x y z
N MET A 1 8.84 -7.24 42.81
CA MET A 1 8.77 -5.78 42.57
C MET A 1 8.80 -4.96 43.86
N CYS A 2 7.96 -5.22 44.87
CA CYS A 2 8.01 -4.46 46.14
C CYS A 2 9.34 -4.56 46.90
N ASP A 3 10.02 -5.71 46.83
CA ASP A 3 11.28 -5.92 47.56
C ASP A 3 12.46 -5.13 46.96
N ALA A 4 12.47 -4.97 45.63
CA ALA A 4 13.46 -4.15 44.93
C ALA A 4 13.28 -2.65 45.22
N ILE A 5 12.03 -2.18 45.31
CA ILE A 5 11.70 -0.78 45.60
C ILE A 5 12.05 -0.44 47.07
N HIS A 6 11.83 -1.38 48.00
CA HIS A 6 12.16 -1.19 49.41
C HIS A 6 13.68 -1.13 49.65
N ARG A 7 14.47 -1.98 48.97
CA ARG A 7 15.94 -1.91 48.99
C ARG A 7 16.49 -0.62 48.39
N LEU A 8 15.88 -0.13 47.30
CA LEU A 8 16.27 1.13 46.68
C LEU A 8 16.07 2.34 47.62
N PHE A 9 15.01 2.30 48.44
CA PHE A 9 14.69 3.37 49.40
C PHE A 9 15.65 3.37 50.60
N ILE A 10 16.03 2.20 51.11
CA ILE A 10 16.97 2.08 52.24
C ILE A 10 18.38 2.52 51.84
N LEU A 11 18.82 2.25 50.60
CA LEU A 11 20.15 2.61 50.11
C LEU A 11 20.30 4.08 49.68
N LEU A 12 19.22 4.75 49.27
CA LEU A 12 19.24 6.19 48.94
C LEU A 12 19.32 7.09 50.19
N PHE A 13 18.87 6.60 51.35
CA PHE A 13 18.80 7.36 52.60
C PHE A 13 19.67 6.80 53.75
N GLY A 14 20.29 5.63 53.58
CA GLY A 14 21.26 5.05 54.53
C GLY A 14 22.68 5.11 53.99
N ARG A 15 23.68 5.43 54.84
CA ARG A 15 25.11 5.51 54.45
C ARG A 15 25.61 4.16 53.88
N PRO A 16 25.86 4.03 52.57
CA PRO A 16 26.22 2.74 51.98
C PRO A 16 27.74 2.51 51.98
N GLN A 17 28.16 1.25 52.12
CA GLN A 17 29.56 0.84 51.95
C GLN A 17 29.92 0.77 50.45
N ARG A 18 31.20 0.98 50.09
CA ARG A 18 31.66 1.12 48.68
C ARG A 18 31.27 -0.03 47.73
N ILE A 19 31.04 -1.24 48.25
CA ILE A 19 30.66 -2.42 47.46
C ILE A 19 29.17 -2.40 47.09
N GLU A 20 28.32 -1.82 47.95
CA GLU A 20 26.88 -1.70 47.71
C GLU A 20 26.56 -0.72 46.58
N PHE A 21 27.44 0.25 46.34
CA PHE A 21 27.30 1.23 45.26
C PHE A 21 27.42 0.60 43.86
N TRP A 22 28.28 -0.42 43.71
CA TRP A 22 28.42 -1.14 42.44
C TRP A 22 27.21 -2.01 42.12
N ILE A 23 26.67 -2.69 43.13
CA ILE A 23 25.46 -3.51 42.99
C ILE A 23 24.27 -2.61 42.64
N LEU A 24 24.13 -1.47 43.32
CA LEU A 24 23.09 -0.47 43.01
C LEU A 24 23.24 0.07 41.58
N GLY A 25 24.45 0.35 41.13
CA GLY A 25 24.73 0.80 39.76
C GLY A 25 24.26 -0.22 38.71
N VAL A 26 24.53 -1.52 38.94
CA VAL A 26 24.09 -2.60 38.05
C VAL A 26 22.56 -2.70 38.03
N ASP A 27 21.91 -2.68 39.19
CA ASP A 27 20.45 -2.75 39.28
C ASP A 27 19.77 -1.57 38.55
N VAL A 28 20.31 -0.35 38.69
CA VAL A 28 19.81 0.84 37.99
C VAL A 28 19.97 0.71 36.47
N ILE A 29 21.10 0.18 35.99
CA ILE A 29 21.33 -0.04 34.56
C ILE A 29 20.34 -1.08 34.02
N VAL A 30 20.11 -2.19 34.73
CA VAL A 30 19.14 -3.22 34.32
C VAL A 30 17.73 -2.64 34.21
N VAL A 31 17.29 -1.85 35.19
CA VAL A 31 15.99 -1.17 35.14
C VAL A 31 15.92 -0.21 33.96
N PHE A 32 17.00 0.52 33.68
CA PHE A 32 17.06 1.46 32.55
C PHE A 32 16.99 0.75 31.19
N LEU A 33 17.67 -0.40 31.04
CA LEU A 33 17.61 -1.22 29.84
C LEU A 33 16.21 -1.77 29.59
N ILE A 34 15.56 -2.31 30.63
CA ILE A 34 14.17 -2.77 30.54
C ILE A 34 13.23 -1.61 30.15
N TRP A 35 13.41 -0.44 30.76
CA TRP A 35 12.57 0.72 30.45
C TRP A 35 12.80 1.26 29.03
N TYR A 36 14.05 1.23 28.56
CA TYR A 36 14.42 1.57 27.19
C TYR A 36 13.78 0.61 26.19
N GLU A 37 13.85 -0.70 26.42
CA GLU A 37 13.26 -1.71 25.56
C GLU A 37 11.73 -1.55 25.45
N ILE A 38 11.05 -1.35 26.58
CA ILE A 38 9.60 -1.07 26.62
C ILE A 38 9.26 0.22 25.85
N ARG A 39 10.08 1.27 25.96
CA ARG A 39 9.89 2.53 25.21
C ARG A 39 10.06 2.33 23.71
N VAL A 40 11.09 1.59 23.29
CA VAL A 40 11.36 1.28 21.88
C VAL A 40 10.22 0.44 21.30
N GLU A 41 9.83 -0.63 21.99
CA GLU A 41 8.73 -1.50 21.57
C GLU A 41 7.41 -0.74 21.46
N LYS A 42 7.09 0.12 22.44
CA LYS A 42 5.89 0.96 22.39
C LYS A 42 5.91 1.96 21.23
N ASN A 43 7.08 2.50 20.90
CA ASN A 43 7.23 3.40 19.76
C ASN A 43 7.09 2.66 18.43
N GLN A 44 7.65 1.46 18.32
CA GLN A 44 7.48 0.59 17.14
C GLN A 44 6.01 0.22 16.95
N ARG A 45 5.32 -0.26 17.99
CA ARG A 45 3.88 -0.57 17.94
C ARG A 45 3.04 0.63 17.52
N ARG A 46 3.35 1.83 18.03
CA ARG A 46 2.66 3.07 17.63
C ARG A 46 2.90 3.44 16.17
N ALA A 47 4.12 3.25 15.69
CA ALA A 47 4.46 3.49 14.28
C ALA A 47 3.70 2.49 13.38
N ASP A 48 3.63 1.22 13.77
CA ASP A 48 2.89 0.18 13.06
C ASP A 48 1.37 0.45 13.06
N ASP A 49 0.80 0.83 14.20
CA ASP A 49 -0.61 1.18 14.32
C ASP A 49 -0.95 2.40 13.46
N HIS A 50 -0.12 3.44 13.49
CA HIS A 50 -0.30 4.63 12.65
C HIS A 50 -0.21 4.25 11.16
N ARG A 51 0.75 3.40 10.78
CA ARG A 51 0.90 2.91 9.41
C ARG A 51 -0.34 2.14 8.96
N ARG A 52 -0.89 1.27 9.81
CA ARG A 52 -2.14 0.52 9.53
C ARG A 52 -3.34 1.44 9.33
N VAL A 53 -3.47 2.51 10.13
CA VAL A 53 -4.56 3.48 9.98
C VAL A 53 -4.45 4.24 8.66
N VAL A 54 -3.23 4.70 8.30
CA VAL A 54 -2.97 5.38 7.03
C VAL A 54 -3.25 4.46 5.84
N ILE A 55 -2.82 3.21 5.92
CA ILE A 55 -3.07 2.19 4.89
C ILE A 55 -4.56 1.92 4.75
N SER A 56 -5.27 1.68 5.85
CA SER A 56 -6.71 1.43 5.87
C SER A 56 -7.51 2.59 5.25
N GLY A 57 -7.13 3.84 5.56
CA GLY A 57 -7.73 5.03 4.97
C GLY A 57 -7.55 5.14 3.44
N LYS A 58 -6.46 4.58 2.89
CA LYS A 58 -6.18 4.57 1.45
C LYS A 58 -6.86 3.41 0.71
N MET A 59 -7.22 2.32 1.39
CA MET A 59 -7.79 1.13 0.74
C MET A 59 -9.16 1.42 0.11
N MET A 60 -10.06 2.11 0.81
CA MET A 60 -11.41 2.33 0.31
C MET A 60 -11.45 3.19 -0.97
N PRO A 61 -10.72 4.33 -1.07
CA PRO A 61 -10.60 5.06 -2.34
C PRO A 61 -9.92 4.23 -3.45
N LEU A 62 -8.90 3.45 -3.12
CA LEU A 62 -8.15 2.66 -4.10
C LEU A 62 -9.00 1.55 -4.72
N SER A 63 -9.82 0.87 -3.90
CA SER A 63 -10.81 -0.11 -4.38
C SER A 63 -11.85 0.54 -5.30
N LYS A 64 -12.31 1.76 -5.00
CA LYS A 64 -13.23 2.50 -5.90
C LYS A 64 -12.58 2.81 -7.26
N LEU A 65 -11.31 3.19 -7.28
CA LEU A 65 -10.56 3.43 -8.52
C LEU A 65 -10.41 2.13 -9.33
N ARG A 66 -10.14 1.00 -8.66
CA ARG A 66 -10.10 -0.32 -9.30
C ARG A 66 -11.45 -0.70 -9.90
N ASP A 67 -12.54 -0.55 -9.15
CA ASP A 67 -13.89 -0.86 -9.63
C ASP A 67 -14.28 0.02 -10.82
N LYS A 68 -13.93 1.31 -10.78
CA LYS A 68 -14.11 2.24 -11.91
C LYS A 68 -13.35 1.75 -13.15
N GLY A 69 -12.08 1.37 -13.00
CA GLY A 69 -11.27 0.84 -14.09
C GLY A 69 -11.83 -0.47 -14.66
N LEU A 70 -12.29 -1.40 -13.81
CA LEU A 70 -12.94 -2.64 -14.27
C LEU A 70 -14.19 -2.36 -15.11
N ARG A 71 -15.01 -1.38 -14.71
CA ARG A 71 -16.20 -0.96 -15.48
C ARG A 71 -15.82 -0.35 -16.83
N ILE A 72 -14.81 0.50 -16.88
CA ILE A 72 -14.31 1.10 -18.12
C ILE A 72 -13.75 0.01 -19.05
N LYS A 73 -12.97 -0.94 -18.53
CA LYS A 73 -12.45 -2.10 -19.28
C LYS A 73 -13.56 -2.96 -19.86
N ALA A 74 -14.62 -3.21 -19.10
CA ALA A 74 -15.80 -3.95 -19.56
C ALA A 74 -16.64 -3.20 -20.61
N ALA A 75 -16.43 -1.89 -20.77
CA ALA A 75 -17.11 -1.07 -21.77
C ALA A 75 -16.26 -0.85 -23.03
N VAL A 76 -15.22 -1.66 -23.25
CA VAL A 76 -14.39 -1.58 -24.46
C VAL A 76 -15.26 -1.79 -25.71
N PRO A 77 -15.18 -0.90 -26.72
CA PRO A 77 -15.94 -1.04 -27.94
C PRO A 77 -15.41 -2.19 -28.80
N ASP A 78 -16.31 -2.95 -29.42
CA ASP A 78 -15.95 -3.93 -30.43
C ASP A 78 -15.83 -3.25 -31.79
N GLU A 79 -14.60 -2.95 -32.21
CA GLU A 79 -14.30 -2.32 -33.50
C GLU A 79 -14.77 -3.12 -34.71
N MET A 80 -15.02 -4.43 -34.57
CA MET A 80 -15.58 -5.24 -35.66
C MET A 80 -17.10 -5.04 -35.82
N ALA A 81 -17.78 -4.62 -34.75
CA ALA A 81 -19.22 -4.38 -34.74
C ALA A 81 -19.58 -2.87 -34.78
N ILE A 82 -18.65 -2.01 -34.39
CA ILE A 82 -18.84 -0.55 -34.28
C ILE A 82 -17.92 0.14 -35.29
N THR A 83 -18.53 0.77 -36.30
CA THR A 83 -17.81 1.56 -37.31
C THR A 83 -17.52 3.00 -36.85
N ASP A 84 -18.13 3.44 -35.74
CA ASP A 84 -17.98 4.81 -35.24
C ASP A 84 -16.67 4.99 -34.46
N LYS A 85 -15.69 5.58 -35.14
CA LYS A 85 -14.39 5.94 -34.59
C LYS A 85 -14.48 6.87 -33.38
N GLN A 86 -15.53 7.71 -33.28
CA GLN A 86 -15.68 8.63 -32.14
C GLN A 86 -15.91 7.88 -30.82
N ILE A 87 -16.59 6.72 -30.87
CA ILE A 87 -16.83 5.88 -29.68
C ILE A 87 -15.52 5.31 -29.16
N VAL A 88 -14.68 4.80 -30.07
CA VAL A 88 -13.35 4.27 -29.74
C VAL A 88 -12.48 5.35 -29.11
N GLN A 89 -12.40 6.53 -29.73
CA GLN A 89 -11.59 7.65 -29.23
C GLN A 89 -12.08 8.16 -27.87
N LYS A 90 -13.40 8.22 -27.66
CA LYS A 90 -13.97 8.59 -26.35
C LYS A 90 -13.63 7.56 -25.28
N TRP A 91 -13.66 6.27 -25.62
CA TRP A 91 -13.27 5.22 -24.69
C TRP A 91 -11.78 5.32 -24.31
N ILE A 92 -10.89 5.51 -25.31
CA ILE A 92 -9.45 5.70 -25.07
C ILE A 92 -9.21 6.90 -24.13
N SER A 93 -9.83 8.05 -24.41
CA SER A 93 -9.74 9.23 -23.55
C SER A 93 -10.23 8.97 -22.11
N THR A 94 -11.24 8.10 -21.95
CA THR A 94 -11.75 7.70 -20.65
C THR A 94 -10.75 6.82 -19.90
N VAL A 95 -10.06 5.92 -20.60
CA VAL A 95 -8.97 5.09 -20.05
C VAL A 95 -7.81 5.98 -19.58
N ASP A 96 -7.37 6.92 -20.42
CA ASP A 96 -6.28 7.85 -20.07
C ASP A 96 -6.63 8.71 -18.86
N SER A 97 -7.86 9.24 -18.82
CA SER A 97 -8.36 10.02 -17.69
C SER A 97 -8.34 9.21 -16.38
N TRP A 98 -8.83 7.96 -16.43
CA TRP A 98 -8.77 7.05 -15.28
C TRP A 98 -7.33 6.73 -14.85
N SER A 99 -6.44 6.49 -15.80
CA SER A 99 -5.03 6.19 -15.53
C SER A 99 -4.34 7.37 -14.84
N ASN A 100 -4.55 8.59 -15.35
CA ASN A 100 -4.03 9.82 -14.77
C ASN A 100 -4.60 10.12 -13.38
N GLU A 101 -5.91 9.95 -13.18
CA GLU A 101 -6.56 10.10 -11.87
C GLU A 101 -5.97 9.11 -10.86
N THR A 102 -5.82 7.84 -11.26
CA THR A 102 -5.27 6.79 -10.40
C THR A 102 -3.81 7.06 -10.05
N ASN A 103 -3.00 7.42 -11.04
CA ASN A 103 -1.60 7.77 -10.81
C ASN A 103 -1.46 9.02 -9.93
N SER A 104 -2.31 10.04 -10.11
CA SER A 104 -2.32 11.24 -9.27
C SER A 104 -2.68 10.92 -7.81
N PHE A 105 -3.62 10.01 -7.58
CA PHE A 105 -3.93 9.51 -6.24
C PHE A 105 -2.73 8.79 -5.62
N LEU A 106 -2.06 7.96 -6.40
CA LEU A 106 -0.89 7.19 -5.98
C LEU A 106 0.39 8.02 -5.85
N ALA A 107 0.49 9.20 -6.46
CA ALA A 107 1.69 10.04 -6.49
C ALA A 107 2.24 10.42 -5.10
N ASN A 108 1.40 10.35 -4.06
CA ASN A 108 1.84 10.52 -2.67
C ASN A 108 2.75 9.37 -2.17
N SER A 109 2.84 8.27 -2.91
CA SER A 109 3.89 7.25 -2.78
C SER A 109 4.56 7.00 -4.14
N PRO A 110 5.84 7.38 -4.29
CA PRO A 110 6.60 7.10 -5.50
C PRO A 110 6.64 5.61 -5.86
N LEU A 111 6.70 4.73 -4.85
CA LEU A 111 6.70 3.28 -5.07
C LEU A 111 5.37 2.80 -5.66
N ALA A 112 4.24 3.25 -5.11
CA ALA A 112 2.93 2.87 -5.61
C ALA A 112 2.66 3.41 -7.02
N SER A 113 3.03 4.68 -7.27
CA SER A 113 2.90 5.31 -8.59
C SER A 113 3.76 4.61 -9.65
N ASN A 114 5.02 4.32 -9.34
CA ASN A 114 5.91 3.60 -10.26
C ASN A 114 5.41 2.18 -10.53
N ALA A 115 5.00 1.45 -9.50
CA ALA A 115 4.47 0.10 -9.65
C ALA A 115 3.18 0.07 -10.49
N PHE A 116 2.30 1.06 -10.33
CA PHE A 116 1.10 1.19 -11.15
C PHE A 116 1.43 1.45 -12.62
N MET A 117 2.36 2.39 -12.87
CA MET A 117 2.77 2.79 -14.23
C MET A 117 3.69 1.79 -14.93
N LEU A 118 4.19 0.78 -14.23
CA LEU A 118 5.06 -0.25 -14.82
C LEU A 118 4.26 -1.15 -15.74
N VAL A 119 4.41 -0.93 -17.05
CA VAL A 119 3.72 -1.70 -18.08
C VAL A 119 4.77 -2.41 -18.94
N ASP A 120 5.11 -3.63 -18.53
CA ASP A 120 6.03 -4.50 -19.26
C ASP A 120 5.27 -5.60 -20.02
N ASN A 121 5.84 -6.06 -21.14
CA ASN A 121 5.34 -7.20 -21.92
C ASN A 121 3.88 -7.08 -22.40
N ILE A 122 3.46 -5.90 -22.85
CA ILE A 122 2.11 -5.61 -23.38
C ILE A 122 1.67 -6.62 -24.44
N ASP A 123 2.59 -7.08 -25.28
CA ASP A 123 2.30 -8.02 -26.37
C ASP A 123 1.81 -9.40 -25.91
N HIS A 124 2.10 -9.79 -24.66
CA HIS A 124 1.68 -11.07 -24.08
C HIS A 124 0.34 -10.97 -23.34
N VAL A 125 -0.23 -9.76 -23.23
CA VAL A 125 -1.48 -9.53 -22.51
C VAL A 125 -2.66 -9.96 -23.37
N ASN A 126 -3.53 -10.80 -22.81
CA ASN A 126 -4.73 -11.31 -23.47
C ASN A 126 -5.60 -10.15 -24.00
N THR A 127 -5.92 -10.20 -25.28
CA THR A 127 -6.77 -9.22 -25.98
C THR A 127 -8.24 -9.62 -26.01
N LEU A 128 -8.61 -10.76 -25.44
CA LEU A 128 -10.01 -11.19 -25.38
C LEU A 128 -10.77 -10.37 -24.33
N ALA A 129 -11.76 -9.60 -24.79
CA ALA A 129 -12.74 -8.95 -23.95
C ALA A 129 -13.94 -9.88 -23.73
N THR A 130 -14.27 -10.11 -22.46
CA THR A 130 -15.47 -10.83 -22.04
C THR A 130 -16.44 -9.84 -21.43
N ILE A 131 -17.58 -9.64 -22.09
CA ILE A 131 -18.70 -8.88 -21.58
C ILE A 131 -19.92 -9.83 -21.44
N PRO A 132 -20.94 -9.48 -20.64
CA PRO A 132 -22.09 -10.36 -20.46
C PRO A 132 -22.69 -10.80 -21.81
N GLY A 133 -22.63 -12.10 -22.10
CA GLY A 133 -23.17 -12.69 -23.32
C GLY A 133 -22.30 -12.56 -24.58
N LYS A 134 -21.10 -11.97 -24.52
CA LYS A 134 -20.22 -11.84 -25.71
C LYS A 134 -18.74 -11.89 -25.35
N ILE A 135 -17.99 -12.65 -26.13
CA ILE A 135 -16.52 -12.67 -26.11
C ILE A 135 -16.05 -12.24 -27.48
N PHE A 136 -15.13 -11.28 -27.53
CA PHE A 136 -14.51 -10.84 -28.78
C PHE A 136 -13.05 -10.45 -28.55
N GLU A 137 -12.28 -10.45 -29.63
CA GLU A 137 -10.89 -10.01 -29.59
C GLU A 137 -10.82 -8.49 -29.79
N VAL A 138 -10.19 -7.79 -28.84
CA VAL A 138 -9.88 -6.36 -28.96
C VAL A 138 -8.77 -6.18 -29.99
N ARG A 139 -9.06 -5.37 -31.01
CA ARG A 139 -8.19 -5.13 -32.16
C ARG A 139 -8.17 -3.63 -32.47
N GLY A 140 -7.30 -3.24 -33.39
CA GLY A 140 -7.25 -1.85 -33.88
C GLY A 140 -6.73 -0.86 -32.83
N GLU A 141 -7.31 0.34 -32.81
CA GLU A 141 -6.84 1.47 -32.00
C GLU A 141 -7.06 1.24 -30.49
N SER A 142 -8.07 0.46 -30.11
CA SER A 142 -8.39 0.11 -28.73
C SER A 142 -7.47 -0.95 -28.12
N LYS A 143 -6.71 -1.71 -28.92
CA LYS A 143 -5.87 -2.83 -28.46
C LYS A 143 -4.81 -2.41 -27.44
N ALA A 144 -3.94 -1.47 -27.80
CA ALA A 144 -2.83 -1.08 -26.92
C ALA A 144 -3.32 -0.41 -25.61
N PRO A 145 -4.30 0.51 -25.64
CA PRO A 145 -4.91 1.05 -24.42
C PRO A 145 -5.57 -0.03 -23.55
N TYR A 146 -6.24 -1.01 -24.16
CA TYR A 146 -6.87 -2.12 -23.44
C TYR A 146 -5.85 -3.01 -22.71
N GLN A 147 -4.76 -3.36 -23.39
CA GLN A 147 -3.69 -4.18 -22.80
C GLN A 147 -2.99 -3.42 -21.68
N THR A 148 -2.64 -2.15 -21.92
CA THR A 148 -2.04 -1.25 -20.92
C THR A 148 -2.92 -1.16 -19.68
N MET A 149 -4.21 -0.87 -19.86
CA MET A 149 -5.17 -0.79 -18.76
C MET A 149 -5.31 -2.11 -18.01
N SER A 150 -5.26 -3.24 -18.72
CA SER A 150 -5.33 -4.56 -18.10
C SER A 150 -4.16 -4.82 -17.16
N VAL A 151 -2.94 -4.44 -17.57
CA VAL A 151 -1.75 -4.51 -16.72
C VAL A 151 -1.85 -3.54 -15.55
N GLN A 152 -2.25 -2.30 -15.80
CA GLN A 152 -2.42 -1.29 -14.74
C GLN A 152 -3.46 -1.72 -13.68
N LEU A 153 -4.55 -2.37 -14.09
CA LEU A 153 -5.55 -2.92 -13.17
C LEU A 153 -5.00 -4.07 -12.32
N GLU A 154 -4.16 -4.92 -12.91
CA GLU A 154 -3.46 -6.00 -12.19
C GLU A 154 -2.43 -5.43 -11.21
N ASN A 155 -1.65 -4.44 -11.62
CA ASN A 155 -0.73 -3.72 -10.73
C ASN A 155 -1.49 -3.07 -9.57
N LEU A 156 -2.60 -2.40 -9.86
CA LEU A 156 -3.45 -1.78 -8.85
C LEU A 156 -4.02 -2.82 -7.87
N HIS A 157 -4.40 -4.00 -8.36
CA HIS A 157 -4.83 -5.11 -7.52
C HIS A 157 -3.74 -5.55 -6.55
N ARG A 158 -2.49 -5.70 -7.00
CA ARG A 158 -1.34 -6.06 -6.16
C ARG A 158 -1.04 -5.00 -5.10
N ILE A 159 -1.16 -3.72 -5.46
CA ILE A 159 -1.00 -2.61 -4.50
C ILE A 159 -2.08 -2.67 -3.41
N ILE A 160 -3.31 -3.04 -3.77
CA ILE A 160 -4.41 -3.22 -2.80
C ILE A 160 -4.20 -4.46 -1.91
N GLU A 161 -3.66 -5.55 -2.46
CA GLU A 161 -3.40 -6.77 -1.69
C GLU A 161 -2.26 -6.63 -0.68
N ARG A 162 -1.22 -5.86 -1.02
CA ARG A 162 -0.02 -5.66 -0.19
C ARG A 162 0.36 -4.20 -0.04
N PRO A 163 -0.51 -3.36 0.54
CA PRO A 163 -0.27 -1.93 0.62
C PRO A 163 0.97 -1.55 1.44
N GLU A 164 1.41 -2.40 2.37
CA GLU A 164 2.64 -2.24 3.14
C GLU A 164 3.92 -2.26 2.31
N ASP A 165 3.91 -2.83 1.10
CA ASP A 165 5.06 -2.83 0.21
C ASP A 165 5.17 -1.49 -0.55
N TYR A 166 4.08 -0.70 -0.58
CA TYR A 166 3.97 0.50 -1.41
C TYR A 166 3.69 1.78 -0.63
N PHE A 167 3.23 1.76 0.64
CA PHE A 167 2.84 2.95 1.41
C PHE A 167 3.52 3.09 2.78
#